data_AF-U4V529-F1
#
_entry.id   AF-U4V529-F1
#
_cell.length_a   1.000
_cell.length_b   1.000
_cell.length_c   1.000
_cell.angle_alpha   90.00
_cell.angle_beta   90.00
_cell.angle_gamma   90.00
#
_symmetry.space_group_name_H-M   'P 1'
#
loop_
_entity.id
_entity.type
_entity.pdbx_description
1 polymer ?
#
loop_
_entity_poly.entity_id
_entity_poly.type
_entity_poly.pdbx_seq_one_letter_code
_entity_poly.pdbx_strand_id
1 'polypeptide(L)' 'MPVFVRLNVKHDPNVEELLQEIPHGANRLYLEFDLGYCDLHEARVENVWLDLIFDDPPVNRAKISYLVFYRRPRAKF' A
#
# COMPACT_ATOMS: atom_id res chain seq x y z
N MET A 1 -14.02 9.03 -8.95
CA MET A 1 -13.32 9.38 -7.70
C MET A 1 -12.06 8.53 -7.64
N PRO A 2 -10.88 9.13 -7.87
CA PRO A 2 -9.61 8.47 -7.66
C PRO A 2 -9.54 7.96 -6.21
N VAL A 3 -9.11 6.71 -6.05
CA VAL A 3 -8.79 6.15 -4.75
C VAL A 3 -7.37 5.67 -4.83
N PHE A 4 -6.56 6.05 -3.85
CA PHE A 4 -5.17 5.64 -3.79
C PHE A 4 -4.94 4.75 -2.57
N VAL A 5 -3.94 3.89 -2.69
CA VAL A 5 -3.42 3.06 -1.62
C VAL A 5 -1.96 3.41 -1.44
N ARG A 6 -1.56 3.78 -0.22
CA ARG A 6 -0.17 3.99 0.12
C ARG A 6 0.30 2.94 1.11
N LEU A 7 1.35 2.20 0.76
CA LEU A 7 2.08 1.37 1.71
C LEU A 7 3.18 2.20 2.35
N ASN A 8 3.19 2.25 3.69
CA ASN A 8 4.20 2.95 4.46
C ASN A 8 5.03 1.94 5.25
N VAL A 9 6.35 2.05 5.19
CA VAL A 9 7.29 1.18 5.91
C VAL A 9 8.25 2.05 6.73
N LYS A 10 8.08 2.06 8.05
CA LYS A 10 8.98 2.78 8.97
C LYS A 10 10.24 1.95 9.21
N HIS A 11 11.39 2.57 8.96
CA HIS A 11 12.71 2.07 9.32
C HIS A 11 13.56 3.24 9.83
N ASP A 12 13.79 3.32 11.14
CA ASP A 12 14.26 4.55 11.82
C ASP A 12 15.52 5.19 11.19
N PRO A 13 15.52 6.51 10.88
CA PRO A 13 14.46 7.52 11.09
C PRO A 13 13.45 7.68 9.94
N ASN A 14 13.56 6.87 8.90
CA ASN A 14 12.87 7.06 7.63
C ASN A 14 11.53 6.31 7.54
N VAL A 15 10.66 6.78 6.66
CA VAL A 15 9.45 6.08 6.23
C VAL A 15 9.50 5.99 4.71
N GLU A 16 9.50 4.77 4.18
CA GLU A 16 9.33 4.55 2.75
C GLU A 16 7.83 4.58 2.42
N GLU A 17 7.44 5.35 1.42
CA GLU A 17 6.06 5.55 1.01
C GLU A 17 5.88 5.10 -0.45
N LEU A 18 5.07 4.06 -0.68
CA LEU A 18 4.73 3.59 -2.02
C LEU A 18 3.25 3.86 -2.32
N LEU A 19 2.95 4.77 -3.26
CA LEU A 19 1.59 5.14 -3.65
C LEU A 19 1.16 4.42 -4.93
N GLN A 20 -0.04 3.86 -4.94
CA GLN A 20 -0.69 3.29 -6.14
C GLN A 20 -2.13 3.80 -6.26
N GLU A 21 -2.58 4.06 -7.49
CA GLU A 21 -3.98 4.34 -7.78
C GLU A 21 -4.77 3.03 -7.95
N ILE A 22 -5.97 2.97 -7.38
CA ILE A 22 -6.90 1.86 -7.54
C ILE A 22 -7.61 2.00 -8.89
N PRO A 23 -7.49 1.02 -9.80
CA PRO A 23 -8.17 1.07 -11.09
C PRO A 23 -9.69 1.16 -10.91
N HIS A 24 -10.32 2.07 -11.63
CA HIS A 24 -11.78 2.20 -11.66
C HIS A 24 -12.43 0.91 -12.20
N GLY A 25 -13.43 0.38 -11.48
CA GLY A 25 -14.19 -0.80 -11.90
C GLY A 25 -13.57 -2.16 -11.54
N ALA A 26 -12.47 -2.20 -10.78
CA ALA A 26 -11.89 -3.45 -10.30
C ALA A 26 -12.85 -4.16 -9.32
N ASN A 27 -13.39 -5.32 -9.71
CA ASN A 27 -14.30 -6.11 -8.88
C ASN A 27 -13.57 -6.81 -7.71
N ARG A 28 -12.24 -7.00 -7.85
CA ARG A 28 -11.34 -7.49 -6.82
C ARG A 28 -10.03 -6.75 -6.93
N LEU A 29 -9.66 -6.03 -5.88
CA LEU A 29 -8.42 -5.27 -5.83
C LEU A 29 -7.27 -6.19 -5.39
N TYR A 30 -6.24 -6.25 -6.22
CA TYR A 30 -4.97 -6.88 -5.89
C TYR A 30 -3.86 -5.89 -6.25
N LEU A 31 -3.14 -5.44 -5.24
CA LEU A 31 -2.06 -4.46 -5.36
C LEU A 31 -0.78 -5.11 -4.86
N GLU A 32 0.30 -4.93 -5.61
CA GLU A 32 1.63 -5.42 -5.25
C GLU A 32 2.58 -4.24 -5.11
N PHE A 33 3.22 -4.16 -3.96
CA PHE A 33 4.24 -3.16 -3.66
C PHE A 33 5.60 -3.83 -3.68
N ASP A 34 6.46 -3.42 -4.61
CA ASP A 34 7.80 -3.97 -4.72
C ASP A 34 8.78 -3.20 -3.82
N LEU A 35 9.07 -3.77 -2.65
CA LEU A 35 9.97 -3.18 -1.66
C LEU A 35 11.44 -3.15 -2.10
N GLY A 36 11.82 -3.90 -3.14
CA GLY A 36 13.22 -3.94 -3.60
C GLY A 36 13.70 -2.64 -4.27
N TYR A 37 12.79 -1.72 -4.57
CA TYR A 37 13.11 -0.37 -5.07
C TYR A 37 13.12 0.69 -3.97
N CYS A 38 12.78 0.34 -2.73
CA CYS A 38 12.84 1.24 -1.60
C CYS A 38 14.24 1.29 -1.00
N ASP A 39 14.64 2.44 -0.49
CA ASP A 39 15.87 2.56 0.31
C ASP A 39 15.60 2.05 1.73
N LEU A 40 15.31 0.75 1.84
CA LEU A 40 14.81 0.13 3.06
C LEU A 40 15.92 -0.57 3.83
N HIS A 41 16.16 -0.15 5.06
CA HIS A 41 17.02 -0.90 5.97
C HIS A 41 16.22 -2.02 6.66
N GLU A 42 16.12 -3.20 6.01
CA GLU A 42 15.26 -4.30 6.45
C GLU A 42 15.41 -4.69 7.93
N ALA A 43 16.64 -4.68 8.46
CA ALA A 43 16.90 -5.04 9.86
C ALA A 43 16.42 -3.98 10.88
N ARG A 44 15.98 -2.80 10.41
CA ARG A 44 15.46 -1.69 11.22
C ARG A 44 13.97 -1.43 10.96
N VAL A 45 13.26 -2.33 10.28
CA VAL A 45 11.81 -2.17 10.09
C VAL A 45 11.10 -2.26 11.44
N GLU A 46 10.34 -1.22 11.76
CA GLU A 46 9.62 -1.09 13.03
C GLU A 46 8.11 -1.23 12.85
N ASN A 47 7.56 -0.65 11.78
CA ASN A 47 6.13 -0.61 11.55
C ASN A 47 5.79 -0.57 10.06
N VAL A 48 4.62 -1.12 9.71
CA VAL A 48 4.06 -1.11 8.37
C VAL A 48 2.57 -0.77 8.48
N TRP A 49 2.11 0.23 7.74
CA TRP A 49 0.69 0.58 7.66
C TRP A 49 0.29 0.94 6.23
N LEU A 50 -1.01 0.86 5.98
CA LEU A 50 -1.60 1.14 4.68
C LEU A 50 -2.62 2.27 4.81
N ASP A 51 -2.44 3.32 4.01
CA ASP A 51 -3.41 4.41 3.91
C ASP A 51 -4.32 4.15 2.71
N LEU A 52 -5.63 4.26 2.93
CA LEU A 52 -6.63 4.36 1.86
C LEU A 52 -7.01 5.83 1.71
N ILE A 53 -6.69 6.41 0.57
CA ILE A 53 -6.83 7.85 0.31
C ILE A 53 -7.95 8.02 -0.71
N PHE A 54 -9.01 8.73 -0.32
CA PHE A 54 -10.14 9.06 -1.18
C PHE A 54 -10.02 10.54 -1.56
N ASP A 55 -9.79 10.82 -2.84
CA ASP A 55 -9.66 12.20 -3.32
C ASP A 55 -11.03 12.74 -3.78
N ASP A 56 -11.42 13.89 -3.22
CA ASP A 56 -12.73 14.56 -3.39
C ASP A 56 -13.95 13.61 -3.37
N PRO A 57 -14.29 12.98 -2.23
CA PRO A 57 -15.43 12.08 -2.15
C PRO A 57 -16.77 12.84 -2.11
N PRO A 58 -17.64 12.74 -3.14
CA PRO A 58 -18.91 13.47 -3.21
C PRO A 58 -20.01 12.90 -2.31
N VAL A 59 -19.68 12.36 -1.12
CA VAL A 59 -20.51 11.53 -0.23
C VAL A 59 -20.59 10.07 -0.69
N ASN A 60 -19.72 9.21 -0.14
CA ASN A 60 -19.65 7.78 -0.48
C ASN A 60 -19.52 6.91 0.79
N ARG A 61 -20.33 5.84 0.90
CA ARG A 61 -20.14 4.77 1.90
C ARG A 61 -19.06 3.81 1.41
N ALA A 62 -17.88 3.80 2.04
CA ALA A 62 -16.86 2.80 1.81
C ALA A 62 -17.12 1.56 2.69
N LYS A 63 -17.01 0.35 2.11
CA LYS A 63 -17.07 -0.91 2.87
C LYS A 63 -15.86 -1.76 2.50
N ILE A 64 -15.04 -2.07 3.50
CA ILE A 64 -13.96 -3.05 3.39
C ILE A 64 -14.49 -4.34 4.02
N SER A 65 -14.70 -5.38 3.20
CA SER A 65 -15.23 -6.65 3.72
C SER A 65 -14.11 -7.62 4.09
N TYR A 66 -13.02 -7.62 3.32
CA TYR A 66 -11.85 -8.46 3.53
C TYR A 66 -10.61 -7.69 3.13
N LEU A 67 -9.58 -7.76 3.98
CA LEU A 67 -8.27 -7.22 3.70
C LEU A 67 -7.25 -8.29 4.08
N VAL A 68 -6.42 -8.68 3.13
CA VAL A 68 -5.40 -9.70 3.33
C VAL A 68 -4.07 -9.09 2.91
N PHE A 69 -3.14 -9.09 3.85
CA PHE A 69 -1.75 -8.74 3.60
C PHE A 69 -0.93 -10.03 3.56
N TYR A 70 -0.02 -10.13 2.60
CA TYR A 70 1.00 -11.16 2.59
C TYR A 70 2.31 -10.51 2.17
N ARG A 71 3.39 -10.87 2.85
CA ARG A 71 4.75 -10.57 2.41
C ARG A 71 5.26 -11.78 1.64
N ARG A 72 5.74 -11.57 0.41
CA ARG A 72 6.42 -12.60 -0.37
C ARG A 72 7.88 -12.21 -0.58
N PRO A 73 8.83 -13.16 -0.53
CA PRO A 73 10.18 -12.91 -1.03
C PRO A 73 10.11 -12.44 -2.47
N ARG A 74 10.88 -11.41 -2.83
CA ARG A 74 11.02 -10.98 -4.22
C ARG A 74 11.65 -12.13 -5.02
N ALA A 75 11.11 -12.41 -6.20
CA ALA A 75 11.72 -13.39 -7.10
C ALA A 75 13.14 -12.93 -7.49
N LYS A 76 14.11 -13.85 -7.44
CA LYS A 76 15.46 -13.61 -7.96
C LYS A 76 15.42 -13.78 -9.48
N PHE A 77 15.90 -12.79 -10.21
CA PHE A 77 16.21 -12.94 -11.64
C PHE A 77 17.56 -13.62 -11.81
#